data_AF-A0A5A7SXL7-F1
#
_entry.id   AF-A0A5A7SXL7-F1
#
_cell.length_a   1.000
_cell.length_b   1.000
_cell.length_c   1.000
_cell.angle_alpha   90.00
_cell.angle_beta   90.00
_cell.angle_gamma   90.00
#
_symmetry.space_group_name_H-M   'P 1'
#
loop_
_entity.id
_entity.type
_entity.pdbx_description
1 polymer ?
#
loop_
_entity_poly.entity_id
_entity_poly.type
_entity_poly.pdbx_seq_one_letter_code
_entity_poly.pdbx_strand_id
1 'polypeptide(L)'
;MKKATTFSIILTTLFYLLCGCMGYAAFGNNAPGNLLTGFGFYNPFWLIDIANVAIVVHLVGAYQVLSQPIFAFVEKKAAQAWPDSPFINKDYKLSISSSRLYNINLFRLFWRTLFVCFTTTIAMLIPFFNDIVGIIGALQFWPLTVYFPIQMYIVQKKIPQWSVKWICVQTMSVGCLLVSLAAAVGSISGVMLDLKVYKPFKTMY
;
A
#
# COMPACT_ATOMS: atom_id res chain seq x y z
N MET A 1 21.19 -12.12 -8.38
CA MET A 1 19.83 -11.54 -8.39
C MET A 1 18.80 -12.37 -9.14
N LYS A 2 18.98 -12.70 -10.43
CA LYS A 2 17.95 -13.42 -11.23
C LYS A 2 17.35 -14.66 -10.56
N LYS A 3 18.17 -15.60 -10.06
CA LYS A 3 17.70 -16.82 -9.38
C LYS A 3 16.84 -16.52 -8.14
N ALA A 4 17.26 -15.55 -7.32
CA ALA A 4 16.52 -15.14 -6.12
C ALA A 4 15.18 -14.47 -6.50
N THR A 5 15.17 -13.62 -7.52
CA THR A 5 13.94 -13.01 -8.04
C THR A 5 12.98 -14.06 -8.60
N THR A 6 13.46 -15.00 -9.40
CA THR A 6 12.64 -16.09 -9.93
C THR A 6 12.04 -16.93 -8.79
N PHE A 7 12.85 -17.32 -7.81
CA PHE A 7 12.38 -18.07 -6.65
C PHE A 7 11.32 -17.29 -5.86
N SER A 8 11.56 -16.00 -5.60
CA SER A 8 10.60 -15.14 -4.89
C SER A 8 9.27 -15.00 -5.64
N ILE A 9 9.29 -14.82 -6.96
CA ILE A 9 8.07 -14.73 -7.78
C ILE A 9 7.30 -16.05 -7.75
N ILE A 10 7.98 -17.19 -7.89
CA ILE A 10 7.33 -18.51 -7.83
C ILE A 10 6.67 -18.69 -6.47
N LEU A 11 7.41 -18.41 -5.39
CA LEU A 11 6.92 -18.59 -4.04
C LEU A 11 5.71 -17.69 -3.74
N THR A 12 5.79 -16.41 -4.07
CA THR A 12 4.68 -15.45 -3.87
C THR A 12 3.46 -15.80 -4.71
N THR A 13 3.65 -16.21 -5.97
CA THR A 13 2.56 -16.66 -6.85
C THR A 13 1.88 -17.91 -6.26
N LEU A 14 2.66 -18.88 -5.79
CA LEU A 14 2.12 -20.08 -5.16
C LEU A 14 1.31 -19.72 -3.91
N PHE A 15 1.82 -18.86 -3.04
CA PHE A 15 1.08 -18.42 -1.84
C PHE A 15 -0.24 -17.71 -2.20
N TYR A 16 -0.22 -16.76 -3.13
CA TYR A 16 -1.46 -16.07 -3.54
C TYR A 16 -2.48 -17.02 -4.16
N LEU A 17 -2.03 -17.93 -5.03
CA LEU A 17 -2.91 -18.92 -5.64
C LEU A 17 -3.49 -19.86 -4.59
N LEU A 18 -2.66 -20.34 -3.66
CA LEU A 18 -3.11 -21.20 -2.56
C LEU A 18 -4.14 -20.50 -1.68
N CYS A 19 -3.89 -19.26 -1.26
CA CYS A 19 -4.85 -18.48 -0.47
C CYS A 19 -6.17 -18.25 -1.22
N GLY A 20 -6.11 -17.89 -2.50
CA GLY A 20 -7.30 -17.68 -3.33
C GLY A 20 -8.10 -18.96 -3.55
N CYS A 21 -7.43 -20.05 -3.97
CA CYS A 21 -8.07 -21.33 -4.23
C CYS A 21 -8.65 -21.96 -2.96
N MET A 22 -7.93 -21.93 -1.82
CA MET A 22 -8.45 -22.45 -0.55
C MET A 22 -9.58 -21.58 -0.01
N GLY A 23 -9.48 -20.26 -0.11
CA GLY A 23 -10.56 -19.35 0.26
C GLY A 23 -11.83 -19.63 -0.54
N TYR A 24 -11.70 -19.77 -1.85
CA TYR A 24 -12.84 -20.13 -2.71
C TYR A 24 -13.37 -21.55 -2.44
N ALA A 25 -12.48 -22.54 -2.20
CA ALA A 25 -12.92 -23.89 -1.87
C ALA A 25 -13.70 -23.95 -0.54
N ALA A 26 -13.38 -23.09 0.42
CA ALA A 26 -14.04 -23.03 1.72
C ALA A 26 -15.37 -22.25 1.68
N PHE A 27 -15.44 -21.13 0.96
CA PHE A 27 -16.58 -20.19 1.02
C PHE A 27 -17.38 -20.08 -0.29
N GLY A 28 -16.88 -20.64 -1.39
CA GLY A 28 -17.49 -20.54 -2.71
C GLY A 28 -17.69 -19.09 -3.15
N ASN A 29 -18.86 -18.82 -3.76
CA ASN A 29 -19.25 -17.47 -4.21
C ASN A 29 -19.48 -16.48 -3.05
N ASN A 30 -19.52 -16.95 -1.80
CA ASN A 30 -19.69 -16.12 -0.61
C ASN A 30 -18.34 -15.75 0.03
N ALA A 31 -17.22 -15.99 -0.64
CA ALA A 31 -15.90 -15.65 -0.11
C ALA A 31 -15.80 -14.14 0.18
N PRO A 32 -15.48 -13.73 1.42
CA PRO A 32 -15.33 -12.32 1.76
C PRO A 32 -14.05 -11.74 1.13
N GLY A 33 -14.02 -10.42 0.89
CA GLY A 33 -12.79 -9.76 0.47
C GLY A 33 -11.69 -9.78 1.53
N ASN A 34 -12.06 -9.76 2.81
CA ASN A 34 -11.16 -10.08 3.93
C ASN A 34 -11.55 -11.44 4.51
N LEU A 35 -10.69 -12.46 4.33
CA LEU A 35 -10.95 -13.80 4.84
C LEU A 35 -11.19 -13.82 6.36
N LEU A 36 -10.53 -12.92 7.12
CA LEU A 36 -10.70 -12.84 8.56
C LEU A 36 -12.08 -12.32 8.99
N THR A 37 -12.83 -11.66 8.09
CA THR A 37 -14.19 -11.16 8.39
C THR A 37 -15.29 -12.14 7.97
N GLY A 38 -15.00 -13.13 7.13
CA GLY A 38 -16.02 -14.12 6.71
C GLY A 38 -16.20 -15.29 7.67
N PHE A 39 -15.38 -15.37 8.73
CA PHE A 39 -15.60 -16.32 9.82
C PHE A 39 -16.74 -15.79 10.71
N GLY A 40 -17.98 -15.87 10.22
CA GLY A 40 -19.18 -15.64 11.01
C GLY A 40 -19.41 -16.69 12.13
N PHE A 41 -18.48 -17.63 12.31
CA PHE A 41 -18.54 -18.69 13.30
C PHE A 41 -17.38 -18.62 14.30
N TYR A 42 -17.82 -18.47 15.54
CA TYR A 42 -17.14 -18.14 16.78
C TYR A 42 -16.32 -19.32 17.35
N ASN A 43 -15.50 -20.04 16.56
CA ASN A 43 -14.51 -21.02 17.09
C ASN A 43 -13.49 -21.53 16.05
N PRO A 44 -12.17 -21.60 16.39
CA PRO A 44 -11.54 -21.05 17.58
C PRO A 44 -11.07 -19.59 17.38
N PHE A 45 -11.48 -18.68 18.26
CA PHE A 45 -11.09 -17.26 18.20
C PHE A 45 -9.61 -17.02 18.31
N TRP A 46 -8.89 -17.86 19.08
CA TRP A 46 -7.47 -17.69 19.29
C TRP A 46 -6.70 -17.67 17.96
N LEU A 47 -7.17 -18.39 16.95
CA LEU A 47 -6.51 -18.42 15.64
C LEU A 47 -6.71 -17.11 14.88
N ILE A 48 -7.92 -16.53 14.96
CA ILE A 48 -8.23 -15.21 14.39
C ILE A 48 -7.45 -14.11 15.13
N ASP A 49 -7.35 -14.21 16.45
CA ASP A 49 -6.59 -13.26 17.28
C ASP A 49 -5.11 -13.30 16.96
N ILE A 50 -4.51 -14.49 16.82
CA ILE A 50 -3.11 -14.62 16.39
C ILE A 50 -2.92 -14.03 14.99
N ALA A 51 -3.84 -14.28 14.05
CA ALA A 51 -3.77 -13.71 12.71
C ALA A 51 -3.83 -12.17 12.75
N ASN A 52 -4.73 -11.60 13.54
CA ASN A 52 -4.84 -10.15 13.73
C ASN A 52 -3.58 -9.56 14.39
N VAL A 53 -3.00 -10.22 15.40
CA VAL A 53 -1.73 -9.80 16.01
C VAL A 53 -0.61 -9.81 14.98
N ALA A 54 -0.51 -10.86 14.15
CA ALA A 54 0.49 -10.94 13.10
C ALA A 54 0.33 -9.82 12.06
N ILE A 55 -0.91 -9.49 11.68
CA ILE A 55 -1.21 -8.35 10.80
C ILE A 55 -0.77 -7.04 11.45
N VAL A 56 -1.07 -6.81 12.73
CA VAL A 56 -0.65 -5.59 13.44
C VAL A 56 0.88 -5.47 13.46
N VAL A 57 1.60 -6.53 13.84
CA VAL A 57 3.07 -6.53 13.89
C VAL A 57 3.64 -6.23 12.50
N HIS A 58 3.11 -6.88 11.46
CA HIS A 58 3.53 -6.65 10.08
C HIS A 58 3.26 -5.21 9.62
N LEU A 59 2.05 -4.69 9.85
CA LEU A 59 1.62 -3.36 9.41
C LEU A 59 2.37 -2.24 10.14
N VAL A 60 2.68 -2.41 11.42
CA VAL A 60 3.51 -1.45 12.16
C VAL A 60 4.90 -1.35 11.52
N GLY A 61 5.52 -2.48 11.19
CA GLY A 61 6.80 -2.51 10.49
C GLY A 61 6.71 -1.86 9.10
N ALA A 62 5.71 -2.21 8.31
CA ALA A 62 5.49 -1.66 6.98
C ALA A 62 5.25 -0.14 7.03
N TYR A 63 4.42 0.35 7.97
CA TYR A 63 4.15 1.78 8.15
C TYR A 63 5.42 2.55 8.47
N GLN A 64 6.28 2.02 9.34
CA GLN A 64 7.55 2.65 9.67
C GLN A 64 8.43 2.78 8.42
N VAL A 65 8.64 1.69 7.68
CA VAL A 65 9.49 1.68 6.48
C VAL A 65 8.96 2.62 5.39
N LEU A 66 7.64 2.63 5.16
CA LEU A 66 7.01 3.45 4.12
C LEU A 66 6.95 4.94 4.49
N SER A 67 6.88 5.29 5.78
CA SER A 67 6.82 6.69 6.22
C SER A 67 8.20 7.37 6.22
N GLN A 68 9.29 6.63 6.42
CA GLN A 68 10.63 7.21 6.50
C GLN A 68 11.04 8.04 5.25
N PRO A 69 10.83 7.58 4.01
CA PRO A 69 11.17 8.37 2.82
C PRO A 69 10.39 9.69 2.72
N ILE A 70 9.12 9.68 3.11
CA ILE A 70 8.26 10.87 3.12
C ILE A 70 8.78 11.87 4.15
N PHE A 71 9.07 11.40 5.37
CA PHE A 71 9.66 12.23 6.41
C PHE A 71 11.00 12.81 5.98
N ALA A 72 11.91 11.98 5.47
CA ALA A 72 13.22 12.42 5.02
C ALA A 72 13.12 13.47 3.90
N PHE A 73 12.19 13.30 2.95
CA PHE A 73 11.99 14.24 1.86
C PHE A 73 11.47 15.60 2.34
N VAL A 74 10.44 15.61 3.18
CA VAL A 74 9.84 16.86 3.70
C VAL A 74 10.80 17.57 4.63
N GLU A 75 11.45 16.84 5.55
CA GLU A 75 12.44 17.39 6.48
C GLU A 75 13.63 18.00 5.72
N LYS A 76 14.15 17.30 4.71
CA LYS A 76 15.25 17.82 3.88
C LYS A 76 14.84 19.08 3.12
N LYS A 77 13.65 19.09 2.50
CA LYS A 77 13.16 20.26 1.77
C LYS A 77 12.92 21.45 2.69
N ALA A 78 12.35 21.22 3.88
CA ALA A 78 12.14 22.28 4.87
C ALA A 78 13.47 22.87 5.35
N ALA A 79 14.45 22.02 5.65
CA ALA A 79 15.79 22.47 6.06
C ALA A 79 16.48 23.31 4.97
N GLN A 80 16.30 22.95 3.68
CA GLN A 80 16.84 23.70 2.55
C GLN A 80 16.12 25.03 2.30
N ALA A 81 14.79 25.08 2.51
CA ALA A 81 13.99 26.27 2.26
C ALA A 81 14.14 27.32 3.38
N TRP A 82 14.37 26.89 4.62
CA TRP A 82 14.47 27.78 5.79
C TRP A 82 15.69 27.47 6.66
N PRO A 83 16.91 27.70 6.13
CA PRO A 83 18.17 27.38 6.81
C PRO A 83 18.33 28.12 8.14
N ASP A 84 17.88 29.38 8.22
CA ASP A 84 18.07 30.22 9.40
C ASP A 84 17.01 30.01 10.49
N SER A 85 15.97 29.20 10.22
CA SER A 85 14.87 29.05 11.16
C SER A 85 15.25 28.14 12.33
N PRO A 86 15.18 28.62 13.59
CA PRO A 86 15.52 27.80 14.75
C PRO A 86 14.50 26.69 14.96
N PHE A 87 13.26 26.82 14.50
CA PHE A 87 12.26 25.77 14.64
C PHE A 87 12.58 24.51 13.81
N ILE A 88 13.15 24.68 12.62
CA ILE A 88 13.40 23.59 11.66
C ILE A 88 14.77 22.96 11.90
N ASN A 89 15.81 23.76 12.14
CA ASN A 89 17.19 23.27 12.19
C ASN A 89 17.76 23.10 13.60
N LYS A 90 17.08 23.59 14.65
CA LYS A 90 17.57 23.45 16.02
C LYS A 90 17.18 22.10 16.60
N ASP A 91 18.20 21.35 16.99
CA ASP A 91 18.06 20.15 17.80
C ASP A 91 18.22 20.50 19.29
N TYR A 92 17.19 20.23 20.07
CA TYR A 92 17.18 20.36 21.52
C TYR A 92 17.61 19.04 22.15
N LYS A 93 18.66 19.09 22.97
CA LYS A 93 19.15 17.92 23.70
C LYS A 93 18.34 17.75 24.98
N LEU A 94 17.54 16.69 25.04
CA LEU A 94 16.84 16.31 26.26
C LEU A 94 17.56 15.12 26.91
N SER A 95 17.97 15.31 28.15
CA SER A 95 18.54 14.25 28.98
C SER A 95 17.40 13.51 29.68
N ILE A 96 16.99 12.36 29.12
CA ILE A 96 15.94 11.51 29.70
C ILE A 96 16.50 10.57 30.78
N SER A 97 17.79 10.24 30.70
CA SER A 97 18.50 9.42 31.69
C SER A 97 19.98 9.80 31.72
N SER A 98 20.68 9.50 32.82
CA SER A 98 22.10 9.84 33.07
C SER A 98 23.05 9.42 31.92
N SER A 99 22.63 8.47 31.07
CA SER A 99 23.42 7.96 29.94
C SER A 99 22.84 8.21 28.54
N ARG A 100 21.65 8.81 28.39
CA ARG A 100 21.02 8.99 27.06
C ARG A 100 20.55 10.42 26.83
N LEU A 101 21.29 11.12 25.97
CA LEU A 101 20.90 12.37 25.35
C LEU A 101 20.09 12.06 24.09
N TYR A 102 18.87 12.58 24.03
CA TYR A 102 18.02 12.47 22.84
C TYR A 102 17.92 13.84 22.16
N ASN A 103 18.23 13.90 20.87
CA ASN A 103 18.10 15.11 20.07
C ASN A 103 16.67 15.21 19.56
N ILE A 104 15.88 16.11 20.13
CA ILE A 104 14.52 16.42 19.66
C ILE A 104 14.55 17.67 18.80
N ASN A 105 13.93 17.57 17.63
CA ASN A 105 13.67 18.70 16.77
C ASN A 105 12.17 18.98 16.78
N LEU A 106 11.79 20.21 17.10
CA LEU A 106 10.39 20.58 17.26
C LEU A 106 9.61 20.44 15.94
N PHE A 107 10.23 20.80 14.81
CA PHE A 107 9.63 20.60 13.49
C PHE A 107 9.40 19.12 13.20
N ARG A 108 10.40 18.24 13.41
CA ARG A 108 10.24 16.80 13.17
C ARG A 108 9.14 16.19 14.03
N LEU A 109 9.06 16.59 15.31
CA LEU A 109 8.02 16.11 16.22
C LEU A 109 6.64 16.55 15.73
N PHE A 110 6.45 17.85 15.51
CA PHE A 110 5.18 18.42 15.08
C PHE A 110 4.72 17.83 13.73
N TRP A 111 5.61 17.81 12.74
CA TRP A 111 5.30 17.31 11.40
C TRP A 111 4.92 15.83 11.40
N ARG A 112 5.69 14.98 12.09
CA ARG A 112 5.42 13.54 12.13
C ARG A 112 4.12 13.24 12.88
N THR A 113 3.84 13.94 13.98
CA THR A 113 2.55 13.81 14.68
C THR A 113 1.40 14.26 13.80
N LEU A 114 1.52 15.40 13.12
CA LEU A 114 0.51 15.89 12.19
C LEU A 114 0.25 14.89 11.06
N PHE A 115 1.31 14.31 10.48
CA PHE A 115 1.20 13.31 9.44
C PHE A 115 0.46 12.06 9.92
N VAL A 116 0.79 11.55 11.11
CA VAL A 116 0.10 10.38 11.70
C VAL A 116 -1.36 10.70 11.97
N CYS A 117 -1.66 11.84 12.61
CA CYS A 117 -3.05 12.25 12.87
C CYS A 117 -3.85 12.36 11.56
N PHE A 118 -3.25 12.91 10.52
CA PHE A 118 -3.87 13.06 9.21
C PHE A 118 -4.15 11.71 8.54
N THR A 119 -3.16 10.81 8.46
CA THR A 119 -3.34 9.49 7.84
C THR A 119 -4.33 8.63 8.62
N THR A 120 -4.31 8.69 9.96
CA THR A 120 -5.31 8.02 10.80
C THR A 120 -6.72 8.58 10.57
N THR A 121 -6.86 9.90 10.44
CA THR A 121 -8.16 10.53 10.14
C THR A 121 -8.70 10.06 8.79
N ILE A 122 -7.85 10.03 7.75
CA ILE A 122 -8.25 9.50 6.44
C ILE A 122 -8.65 8.03 6.54
N ALA A 123 -7.88 7.21 7.26
CA ALA A 123 -8.19 5.79 7.44
C ALA A 123 -9.55 5.57 8.14
N MET A 124 -9.92 6.44 9.09
CA MET A 124 -11.23 6.40 9.74
C MET A 124 -12.37 6.84 8.81
N LEU A 125 -12.11 7.79 7.91
CA LEU A 125 -13.12 8.33 6.97
C LEU A 125 -13.43 7.39 5.80
N ILE A 126 -12.47 6.54 5.40
CA ILE A 126 -12.60 5.67 4.23
C ILE A 126 -12.29 4.22 4.63
N PRO A 127 -13.22 3.51 5.28
CA PRO A 127 -12.98 2.15 5.78
C PRO A 127 -13.10 1.05 4.71
N PHE A 128 -13.14 1.39 3.41
CA PHE A 128 -13.36 0.46 2.30
C PHE A 128 -12.03 -0.10 1.78
N PHE A 129 -11.37 -0.92 2.59
CA PHE A 129 -10.01 -1.40 2.30
C PHE A 129 -9.88 -2.03 0.90
N ASN A 130 -10.78 -2.95 0.55
CA ASN A 130 -10.70 -3.69 -0.73
C ASN A 130 -10.83 -2.76 -1.94
N ASP A 131 -11.80 -1.85 -1.92
CA ASP A 131 -12.03 -0.94 -3.03
C ASP A 131 -10.90 0.08 -3.18
N ILE A 132 -10.38 0.62 -2.07
CA ILE A 132 -9.24 1.56 -2.10
C ILE A 132 -8.01 0.86 -2.66
N VAL A 133 -7.71 -0.36 -2.18
CA VAL A 133 -6.58 -1.15 -2.70
C VAL A 133 -6.78 -1.48 -4.17
N GLY A 134 -8.02 -1.76 -4.59
CA GLY A 134 -8.38 -1.96 -5.99
C GLY A 134 -8.11 -0.74 -6.86
N ILE A 135 -8.51 0.47 -6.42
CA ILE A 135 -8.24 1.73 -7.13
C ILE A 135 -6.73 2.00 -7.21
N ILE A 136 -6.03 1.92 -6.07
CA ILE A 136 -4.57 2.16 -6.02
C ILE A 136 -3.84 1.16 -6.92
N GLY A 137 -4.20 -0.11 -6.84
CA GLY A 137 -3.64 -1.18 -7.66
C GLY A 137 -3.89 -0.93 -9.15
N ALA A 138 -5.12 -0.62 -9.54
CA ALA A 138 -5.47 -0.33 -10.92
C ALA A 138 -4.69 0.87 -11.51
N LEU A 139 -4.56 1.95 -10.72
CA LEU A 139 -3.85 3.17 -11.12
C LEU A 139 -2.33 2.97 -11.19
N GLN A 140 -1.75 2.15 -10.32
CA GLN A 140 -0.30 1.92 -10.29
C GLN A 140 0.14 0.82 -11.25
N PHE A 141 -0.68 -0.22 -11.43
CA PHE A 141 -0.34 -1.41 -12.21
C PHE A 141 0.07 -1.06 -13.65
N TRP A 142 -0.82 -0.47 -14.44
CA TRP A 142 -0.49 -0.18 -15.83
C TRP A 142 0.71 0.77 -16.02
N PRO A 143 0.73 2.00 -15.44
CA PRO A 143 1.80 2.94 -15.76
C PRO A 143 3.16 2.51 -15.19
N LEU A 144 3.20 2.01 -13.95
CA LEU A 144 4.47 1.74 -13.25
C LEU A 144 4.98 0.31 -13.46
N THR A 145 4.10 -0.68 -13.50
CA THR A 145 4.53 -2.09 -13.58
C THR A 145 4.57 -2.64 -15.01
N VAL A 146 3.77 -2.07 -15.92
CA VAL A 146 3.65 -2.57 -17.30
C VAL A 146 4.24 -1.58 -18.30
N TYR A 147 3.63 -0.41 -18.47
CA TYR A 147 3.98 0.56 -19.50
C TYR A 147 5.42 1.03 -19.38
N PHE A 148 5.82 1.57 -18.22
CA PHE A 148 7.16 2.15 -18.06
C PHE A 148 8.28 1.11 -18.30
N PRO A 149 8.27 -0.10 -17.70
CA PRO A 149 9.27 -1.12 -17.99
C PRO A 149 9.28 -1.59 -19.45
N ILE A 150 8.12 -1.70 -20.11
CA ILE A 150 8.05 -2.06 -21.54
C ILE A 150 8.70 -0.98 -22.41
N GLN A 151 8.42 0.29 -22.14
CA GLN A 151 9.05 1.39 -22.88
C GLN A 151 10.56 1.43 -22.66
N MET A 152 11.01 1.26 -21.41
CA MET A 152 12.44 1.13 -21.10
C MET A 152 13.08 -0.04 -21.86
N TYR A 153 12.40 -1.18 -21.94
CA TYR A 153 12.87 -2.35 -22.66
C TYR A 153 12.99 -2.11 -24.17
N ILE A 154 12.00 -1.46 -24.79
CA ILE A 154 12.01 -1.11 -26.22
C ILE A 154 13.19 -0.18 -26.53
N VAL A 155 13.39 0.86 -25.72
CA VAL A 155 14.48 1.84 -25.89
C VAL A 155 15.85 1.17 -25.68
N GLN A 156 16.01 0.39 -24.61
CA GLN A 156 17.28 -0.25 -24.28
C GLN A 156 17.69 -1.32 -25.31
N LYS A 157 16.72 -2.08 -25.83
CA LYS A 157 16.96 -3.14 -26.84
C LYS A 157 16.86 -2.64 -28.28
N LYS A 158 16.58 -1.34 -28.49
CA LYS A 158 16.42 -0.73 -29.82
C LYS A 158 15.51 -1.56 -30.72
N ILE A 159 14.37 -1.99 -30.19
CA ILE A 159 13.44 -2.86 -30.93
C ILE A 159 12.83 -2.02 -32.06
N PRO A 160 12.92 -2.49 -33.33
CA PRO A 160 12.35 -1.74 -34.44
C PRO A 160 10.83 -1.66 -34.30
N GLN A 161 10.30 -0.46 -34.54
CA GLN A 161 8.86 -0.23 -34.58
C GLN A 161 8.22 -1.18 -35.60
N TRP A 162 7.03 -1.70 -35.28
CA TRP A 162 6.29 -2.66 -36.12
C TRP A 162 6.90 -4.05 -36.28
N SER A 163 8.00 -4.36 -35.59
CA SER A 163 8.45 -5.74 -35.46
C SER A 163 7.41 -6.58 -34.72
N VAL A 164 7.33 -7.89 -35.01
CA VAL A 164 6.51 -8.85 -34.26
C VAL A 164 6.75 -8.74 -32.75
N LYS A 165 8.00 -8.54 -32.32
CA LYS A 165 8.33 -8.35 -30.91
C LYS A 165 7.76 -7.05 -30.34
N TRP A 166 7.82 -5.96 -31.10
CA TRP A 166 7.27 -4.66 -30.71
C TRP A 166 5.74 -4.72 -30.59
N ILE A 167 5.08 -5.34 -31.57
CA ILE A 167 3.62 -5.54 -31.57
C ILE A 167 3.22 -6.38 -30.36
N CYS A 168 3.90 -7.50 -30.09
CA CYS A 168 3.60 -8.37 -28.95
C CYS A 168 3.65 -7.62 -27.60
N VAL A 169 4.74 -6.88 -27.33
CA VAL A 169 4.87 -6.15 -26.06
C VAL A 169 3.89 -4.98 -25.96
N GLN A 170 3.54 -4.32 -27.07
CA GLN A 170 2.53 -3.27 -27.05
C GLN A 170 1.11 -3.80 -26.86
N THR A 171 0.75 -4.88 -27.55
CA THR A 171 -0.54 -5.54 -27.34
C THR A 171 -0.69 -5.99 -25.89
N MET A 172 0.36 -6.54 -25.27
CA MET A 172 0.35 -6.87 -23.85
C MET A 172 0.13 -5.61 -22.97
N SER A 173 0.81 -4.50 -23.27
CA SER A 173 0.63 -3.25 -22.53
C SER A 173 -0.80 -2.70 -22.62
N VAL A 174 -1.39 -2.70 -23.83
CA VAL A 174 -2.77 -2.27 -24.05
C VAL A 174 -3.77 -3.23 -23.37
N GLY A 175 -3.53 -4.54 -23.43
CA GLY A 175 -4.35 -5.51 -22.70
C GLY A 175 -4.35 -5.24 -21.19
N CYS A 176 -3.18 -5.02 -20.60
CA CYS A 176 -3.07 -4.64 -19.19
C CYS A 176 -3.71 -3.29 -18.87
N LEU A 177 -3.72 -2.33 -19.81
CA LEU A 177 -4.44 -1.06 -19.64
C LEU A 177 -5.93 -1.30 -19.49
N LEU A 178 -6.51 -2.12 -20.38
CA LEU A 178 -7.93 -2.45 -20.34
C LEU A 178 -8.32 -3.15 -19.04
N VAL A 179 -7.48 -4.08 -18.57
CA VAL A 179 -7.66 -4.74 -17.26
C VAL A 179 -7.59 -3.74 -16.11
N SER A 180 -6.60 -2.84 -16.11
CA SER A 180 -6.51 -1.75 -15.13
C SER A 180 -7.76 -0.86 -15.14
N LEU A 181 -8.26 -0.48 -16.31
CA LEU A 181 -9.45 0.35 -16.43
C LEU A 181 -10.69 -0.36 -15.90
N ALA A 182 -10.88 -1.64 -16.25
CA ALA A 182 -11.98 -2.44 -15.73
C ALA A 182 -11.92 -2.58 -14.20
N ALA A 183 -10.74 -2.83 -13.65
CA ALA A 183 -10.52 -2.91 -12.20
C ALA A 183 -10.80 -1.56 -11.50
N ALA A 184 -10.38 -0.44 -12.11
CA ALA A 184 -10.67 0.89 -11.59
C ALA A 184 -12.18 1.18 -11.57
N VAL A 185 -12.89 0.87 -12.66
CA VAL A 185 -14.35 1.05 -12.73
C VAL A 185 -15.06 0.19 -11.69
N GLY A 186 -14.68 -1.08 -11.55
CA GLY A 186 -15.24 -1.99 -10.54
C GLY A 186 -15.03 -1.47 -9.12
N SER A 187 -13.81 -1.02 -8.81
CA SER A 187 -13.46 -0.51 -7.48
C SER A 187 -14.17 0.82 -7.17
N ILE A 188 -14.29 1.73 -8.14
CA ILE A 188 -15.06 2.98 -7.98
C ILE A 188 -16.54 2.66 -7.73
N SER A 189 -17.10 1.70 -8.47
CA SER A 189 -18.48 1.25 -8.24
C SER A 189 -18.65 0.67 -6.83
N GLY A 190 -17.68 -0.10 -6.34
CA GLY A 190 -17.65 -0.61 -4.95
C GLY A 190 -17.72 0.54 -3.93
N VAL A 191 -16.79 1.51 -4.03
CA VAL A 191 -16.78 2.69 -3.16
C VAL A 191 -18.12 3.43 -3.19
N MET A 192 -18.70 3.62 -4.38
CA MET A 192 -19.98 4.33 -4.51
C MET A 192 -21.16 3.59 -3.85
N LEU A 193 -21.17 2.26 -3.89
CA LEU A 193 -22.19 1.45 -3.23
C LEU A 193 -22.02 1.50 -1.72
N ASP A 194 -20.78 1.36 -1.23
CA ASP A 194 -20.47 1.38 0.19
C ASP A 194 -20.72 2.76 0.83
N LEU A 195 -20.42 3.85 0.10
CA LEU A 195 -20.70 5.22 0.55
C LEU A 195 -22.19 5.52 0.72
N LYS A 196 -23.11 4.81 0.03
CA LYS A 196 -24.56 5.02 0.21
C LYS A 196 -25.03 4.55 1.59
N VAL A 197 -24.38 3.54 2.14
CA VAL A 197 -24.73 2.92 3.43
C VAL A 197 -23.91 3.55 4.56
N TYR A 198 -22.67 3.95 4.27
CA TYR A 198 -21.75 4.51 5.24
C TYR A 198 -22.17 5.89 5.75
N LYS A 199 -22.30 6.02 7.07
CA LYS A 199 -22.46 7.31 7.76
C LYS A 199 -21.20 7.54 8.60
N PRO A 200 -20.37 8.54 8.25
CA PRO A 200 -19.15 8.83 9.00
C PRO A 200 -19.43 8.99 10.48
N PHE A 201 -18.64 8.31 11.31
CA PHE A 201 -18.68 8.41 12.77
C PHE A 201 -20.02 8.05 13.43
N LYS A 202 -20.90 7.30 12.76
CA LYS A 202 -22.08 6.69 13.38
C LYS A 202 -21.85 5.21 13.63
N THR A 203 -21.89 4.81 14.90
CA THR A 203 -21.97 3.41 15.31
C THR A 203 -23.43 2.96 15.19
N MET A 204 -23.71 1.98 14.32
CA MET A 204 -24.98 1.25 14.37
C MET A 204 -24.82 0.22 15.50
N TYR A 205 -25.48 0.47 16.63
CA TYR A 205 -25.56 -0.46 17.75
C TYR A 205 -26.66 -1.49 17.50
#